data_AF-A0AAP5EZX0-F1
#
_entry.id   AF-A0AAP5EZX0-F1
#
_cell.length_a   1.000
_cell.length_b   1.000
_cell.length_c   1.000
_cell.angle_alpha   90.00
_cell.angle_beta   90.00
_cell.angle_gamma   90.00
#
_symmetry.space_group_name_H-M   'P 1'
#
loop_
_entity.id
_entity.type
_entity.pdbx_description
1 polymer ?
#
loop_
_entity_poly.entity_id
_entity_poly.type
_entity_poly.pdbx_seq_one_letter_code
_entity_poly.pdbx_strand_id
1 'polypeptide(L)'
;MAEIVLTEPPSTLHESSDLVASERVRMRLFEVTPGVFTLERELTRRDGVALTQVIDVPNTATLHDFATADPYGLQLAHSYRTIQRKFETALREISFERVSATGLDAEQAIGELENCRTEGELLLSVRNVVTLLGGREFTYNWLRFTEPEPDRADLADARFLVGCRASWIQQYVAKLWYVSDPFIHYARTHVAPTRSSAISLHRQDHWLLTEARGHGLYNGLVIPAHVRGNELVGLLFVTAATPDGEGEDKLWERRQLFRALSAELLDWHIAHVRREALEQFRLDDQEATVLQMRRWGDSARDIADRIGVSESVAYKIFQRINEKMGVNRISDAVAKAATSGMID
;
A
#
# COMPACT_ATOMS: atom_id res chain seq x y z
N MET A 1 2.60 13.58 -30.18
CA MET A 1 3.63 13.12 -29.23
C MET A 1 3.79 14.21 -28.19
N ALA A 2 3.12 14.06 -27.04
CA ALA A 2 3.32 14.94 -25.91
C ALA A 2 4.48 14.35 -25.09
N GLU A 3 5.54 15.13 -24.96
CA GLU A 3 6.70 14.82 -24.15
C GLU A 3 6.27 14.91 -22.68
N ILE A 4 6.27 13.78 -21.96
CA ILE A 4 5.94 13.73 -20.54
C ILE A 4 7.06 14.48 -19.81
N VAL A 5 6.73 15.64 -19.29
CA VAL A 5 7.59 16.42 -18.39
C VAL A 5 7.98 15.50 -17.24
N LEU A 6 9.29 15.29 -17.09
CA LEU A 6 9.88 14.63 -15.94
C LEU A 6 9.44 15.39 -14.68
N THR A 7 8.40 14.91 -14.00
CA THR A 7 8.12 15.32 -12.64
C THR A 7 9.33 14.91 -11.81
N GLU A 8 9.91 15.90 -11.12
CA GLU A 8 10.99 15.68 -10.15
C GLU A 8 10.57 14.57 -9.17
N PRO A 9 11.51 13.76 -8.66
CA PRO A 9 11.17 12.76 -7.66
C PRO A 9 10.45 13.41 -6.47
N PRO A 10 9.51 12.69 -5.81
CA PRO A 10 8.78 13.23 -4.66
C PRO A 10 9.76 13.82 -3.64
N SER A 11 9.52 15.08 -3.25
CA SER A 11 10.38 15.75 -2.31
C SER A 11 10.02 15.29 -0.89
N THR A 12 10.99 14.70 -0.18
CA THR A 12 10.78 14.34 1.23
C THR A 12 10.89 15.61 2.07
N LEU A 13 9.75 16.13 2.50
CA LEU A 13 9.70 17.34 3.33
C LEU A 13 10.12 17.04 4.77
N HIS A 14 9.71 15.89 5.30
CA HIS A 14 10.02 15.49 6.67
C HIS A 14 10.14 13.99 6.80
N GLU A 15 11.05 13.57 7.68
CA GLU A 15 11.14 12.21 8.16
C GLU A 15 11.51 12.23 9.65
N SER A 16 10.83 11.41 10.44
CA SER A 16 11.13 11.18 11.85
C SER A 16 10.89 9.71 12.22
N SER A 17 11.61 9.25 13.24
CA SER A 17 11.39 7.97 13.90
C SER A 17 11.43 8.20 15.40
N ASP A 18 10.32 7.90 16.06
CA ASP A 18 10.13 8.05 17.50
C ASP A 18 9.92 6.67 18.12
N LEU A 19 10.53 6.44 19.29
CA LEU A 19 10.23 5.27 20.11
C LEU A 19 9.16 5.66 21.14
N VAL A 20 8.00 5.03 21.06
CA VAL A 20 6.88 5.26 21.97
C VAL A 20 6.64 3.98 22.76
N ALA A 21 6.96 4.01 24.06
CA ALA A 21 7.02 2.82 24.91
C ALA A 21 7.95 1.74 24.33
N SER A 22 7.41 0.62 23.85
CA SER A 22 8.15 -0.48 23.21
C SER A 22 7.90 -0.60 21.70
N GLU A 23 7.23 0.39 21.12
CA GLU A 23 6.87 0.41 19.71
C GLU A 23 7.58 1.57 19.01
N ARG A 24 7.82 1.42 17.72
CA ARG A 24 8.46 2.47 16.91
C ARG A 24 7.44 3.07 15.98
N VAL A 25 7.37 4.39 15.95
CA VAL A 25 6.56 5.14 14.98
C VAL A 25 7.50 5.89 14.05
N ARG A 26 7.38 5.64 12.75
CA ARG A 26 8.06 6.42 11.70
C ARG A 26 7.03 7.25 10.97
N MET A 27 7.34 8.52 10.71
CA MET A 27 6.47 9.42 9.95
C MET A 27 7.26 10.08 8.83
N ARG A 28 6.68 10.11 7.64
CA ARG A 28 7.28 10.73 6.45
C ARG A 28 6.25 11.62 5.75
N LEU A 29 6.56 12.89 5.58
CA LEU A 29 5.76 13.84 4.80
C LEU A 29 6.43 14.03 3.45
N PHE A 30 5.69 13.80 2.38
CA PHE A 30 6.14 13.98 1.01
C PHE A 30 5.32 15.07 0.31
N GLU A 31 5.97 15.83 -0.55
CA GLU A 31 5.32 16.52 -1.66
C GLU A 31 5.47 15.64 -2.90
N VAL A 32 4.35 15.14 -3.39
CA VAL A 32 4.29 14.13 -4.45
C VAL A 32 4.39 14.80 -5.82
N THR A 33 3.57 15.82 -6.00
CA THR A 33 3.63 16.78 -7.09
C THR A 33 3.40 18.16 -6.48
N PRO A 34 3.76 19.27 -7.17
CA PRO A 34 3.64 20.61 -6.60
C PRO A 34 2.25 20.86 -5.99
N GLY A 35 2.21 21.04 -4.68
CA GLY A 35 0.98 21.28 -3.92
C GLY A 35 0.11 20.07 -3.57
N VAL A 36 0.59 18.86 -3.84
CA VAL A 36 -0.01 17.61 -3.38
C VAL A 36 0.90 16.98 -2.33
N PHE A 37 0.35 16.77 -1.14
CA PHE A 37 1.09 16.23 -0.02
C PHE A 37 0.52 14.90 0.45
N THR A 38 1.39 14.00 0.86
CA THR A 38 1.02 12.75 1.51
C THR A 38 1.79 12.54 2.79
N LEU A 39 1.12 11.95 3.78
CA LEU A 39 1.72 11.54 5.03
C LEU A 39 1.70 10.03 5.10
N GLU A 40 2.89 9.46 5.28
CA GLU A 40 3.06 8.08 5.68
C GLU A 40 3.29 8.02 7.19
N ARG A 41 2.59 7.09 7.85
CA ARG A 41 2.84 6.72 9.24
C ARG A 41 2.98 5.21 9.33
N GLU A 42 4.14 4.74 9.78
CA GLU A 42 4.43 3.33 10.04
C GLU A 42 4.53 3.10 11.55
N LEU A 43 3.77 2.13 12.06
CA LEU A 43 3.87 1.62 13.42
C LEU A 43 4.51 0.23 13.36
N THR A 44 5.73 0.09 13.90
CA THR A 44 6.34 -1.21 14.16
C THR A 44 6.08 -1.60 15.61
N ARG A 45 5.29 -2.67 15.78
CA ARG A 45 4.93 -3.21 17.08
C ARG A 45 6.06 -4.05 17.66
N ARG A 46 5.95 -4.37 18.95
CA ARG A 46 6.98 -5.15 19.68
C ARG A 46 7.20 -6.55 19.11
N ASP A 47 6.15 -7.15 18.55
CA ASP A 47 6.18 -8.46 17.88
C ASP A 47 6.79 -8.40 16.47
N GLY A 48 7.14 -7.21 15.98
CA GLY A 48 7.72 -6.99 14.65
C GLY A 48 6.70 -6.69 13.57
N VAL A 49 5.40 -6.74 13.85
CA VAL A 49 4.36 -6.42 12.87
C VAL A 49 4.43 -4.94 12.52
N ALA A 50 4.55 -4.65 11.22
CA ALA A 50 4.55 -3.29 10.69
C ALA A 50 3.18 -2.93 10.11
N LEU A 51 2.62 -1.81 10.55
CA LEU A 51 1.34 -1.28 10.07
C LEU A 51 1.58 0.11 9.49
N THR A 52 1.46 0.25 8.17
CA THR A 52 1.74 1.51 7.47
C THR A 52 0.48 2.12 6.89
N GLN A 53 0.25 3.39 7.18
CA GLN A 53 -0.90 4.17 6.74
C GLN A 53 -0.41 5.27 5.81
N VAL A 54 -0.99 5.36 4.61
CA VAL A 54 -0.70 6.42 3.64
C VAL A 54 -1.97 7.22 3.39
N ILE A 55 -1.92 8.50 3.74
CA ILE A 55 -3.05 9.42 3.62
C ILE A 55 -2.69 10.61 2.72
N ASP A 56 -3.69 11.18 2.05
CA ASP A 56 -3.57 12.48 1.41
C ASP A 56 -3.71 13.60 2.45
N VAL A 57 -2.96 14.68 2.23
CA VAL A 57 -2.96 15.84 3.10
C VAL A 57 -3.35 17.08 2.28
N PRO A 58 -4.64 17.26 1.99
CA PRO A 58 -5.09 18.39 1.19
C PRO A 58 -5.10 19.72 1.97
N ASN A 59 -5.08 19.66 3.31
CA ASN A 59 -5.14 20.83 4.17
C ASN A 59 -4.70 20.51 5.60
N THR A 60 -4.43 21.57 6.38
CA THR A 60 -4.03 21.47 7.80
C THR A 60 -5.08 20.77 8.67
N ALA A 61 -6.37 20.90 8.34
CA ALA A 61 -7.43 20.26 9.11
C ALA A 61 -7.35 18.72 9.04
N THR A 62 -6.91 18.18 7.90
CA THR A 62 -6.70 16.73 7.72
C THR A 62 -5.55 16.23 8.58
N LEU A 63 -4.42 16.95 8.64
CA LEU A 63 -3.31 16.63 9.55
C LEU A 63 -3.76 16.67 11.00
N HIS A 64 -4.54 17.69 11.38
CA HIS A 64 -5.04 17.81 12.74
C HIS A 64 -5.99 16.66 13.10
N ASP A 65 -6.94 16.32 12.22
CA ASP A 65 -7.85 15.18 12.41
C ASP A 65 -7.07 13.86 12.57
N PHE A 66 -6.05 13.65 11.75
CA PHE A 66 -5.18 12.47 11.85
C PHE A 66 -4.37 12.43 13.15
N ALA A 67 -3.74 13.55 13.52
CA ALA A 67 -2.89 13.66 14.70
C ALA A 67 -3.67 13.51 16.01
N THR A 68 -4.89 14.05 16.07
CA THR A 68 -5.75 13.95 17.25
C THR A 68 -6.39 12.57 17.42
N ALA A 69 -6.52 11.80 16.34
CA ALA A 69 -6.98 10.42 16.38
C ALA A 69 -5.86 9.41 16.68
N ASP A 70 -4.59 9.81 16.61
CA ASP A 70 -3.45 8.93 16.91
C ASP A 70 -3.41 8.60 18.42
N PRO A 71 -3.43 7.32 18.83
CA PRO A 71 -3.28 6.93 20.24
C PRO A 71 -1.98 7.42 20.88
N TYR A 72 -0.95 7.72 20.08
CA TYR A 72 0.33 8.28 20.51
C TYR A 72 0.45 9.79 20.27
N GLY A 73 -0.65 10.49 19.95
CA GLY A 73 -0.63 11.89 19.57
C GLY A 73 0.03 12.83 20.59
N LEU A 74 -0.10 12.54 21.90
CA LEU A 74 0.56 13.34 22.94
C LEU A 74 2.08 13.16 22.93
N GLN A 75 2.57 11.93 22.78
CA GLN A 75 3.99 11.59 22.71
C GLN A 75 4.60 12.08 21.40
N LEU A 76 3.84 12.03 20.31
CA LEU A 76 4.25 12.45 18.97
C LEU A 76 3.96 13.94 18.69
N ALA A 77 3.50 14.71 19.68
CA ALA A 77 3.09 16.10 19.49
C ALA A 77 4.20 17.00 18.91
N HIS A 78 5.46 16.72 19.22
CA HIS A 78 6.58 17.43 18.62
C HIS A 78 6.72 17.15 17.11
N SER A 79 6.68 15.87 16.74
CA SER A 79 6.79 15.42 15.36
C SER A 79 5.61 15.93 14.53
N TYR A 80 4.38 15.86 15.04
CA TYR A 80 3.20 16.44 14.38
C TYR A 80 3.28 17.96 14.19
N ARG A 81 3.73 18.73 15.20
CA ARG A 81 3.93 20.18 15.03
C ARG A 81 5.00 20.50 13.99
N THR A 82 6.03 19.67 13.86
CA THR A 82 7.07 19.84 12.86
C THR A 82 6.54 19.52 11.46
N ILE A 83 5.79 18.44 11.30
CA ILE A 83 5.09 18.08 10.06
C ILE A 83 4.15 19.21 9.63
N GLN A 84 3.29 19.68 10.54
CA GLN A 84 2.34 20.76 10.26
C GLN A 84 3.06 22.03 9.79
N ARG A 85 4.13 22.46 10.48
CA ARG A 85 4.90 23.64 10.09
C ARG A 85 5.52 23.49 8.71
N LYS A 86 6.11 22.33 8.41
CA LYS A 86 6.73 22.06 7.11
C LYS A 86 5.70 22.04 5.99
N PHE A 87 4.55 21.42 6.24
CA PHE A 87 3.40 21.45 5.34
C PHE A 87 2.92 22.89 5.08
N GLU A 88 2.72 23.70 6.12
CA GLU A 88 2.28 25.08 5.98
C GLU A 88 3.30 25.98 5.25
N THR A 89 4.61 25.74 5.44
CA THR A 89 5.66 26.42 4.67
C THR A 89 5.58 26.04 3.20
N ALA A 90 5.56 24.75 2.88
CA ALA A 90 5.48 24.27 1.50
C ALA A 90 4.20 24.77 0.81
N LEU A 91 3.06 24.77 1.53
CA LEU A 91 1.78 25.25 1.00
C LEU A 91 1.81 26.73 0.58
N ARG A 92 2.63 27.57 1.23
CA ARG A 92 2.79 29.00 0.89
C ARG A 92 3.68 29.22 -0.33
N GLU A 93 4.53 28.26 -0.65
CA GLU A 93 5.49 28.35 -1.77
C GLU A 93 4.86 27.88 -3.09
N ILE A 94 3.67 27.29 -3.06
CA ILE A 94 2.95 26.82 -4.25
C ILE A 94 2.46 28.01 -5.09
N SER A 95 2.90 28.03 -6.34
CA SER A 95 2.29 28.84 -7.40
C SER A 95 1.21 28.01 -8.10
N PHE A 96 -0.04 28.48 -8.09
CA PHE A 96 -1.17 27.74 -8.68
C PHE A 96 -1.08 27.70 -10.21
N GLU A 97 -0.55 26.63 -10.78
CA GLU A 97 -0.94 26.18 -12.12
C GLU A 97 -1.93 25.02 -11.96
N ARG A 98 -3.22 25.32 -12.22
CA ARG A 98 -4.26 24.29 -12.25
C ARG A 98 -4.00 23.38 -13.44
N VAL A 99 -3.44 22.20 -13.19
CA VAL A 99 -3.50 21.11 -14.17
C VAL A 99 -4.95 20.66 -14.26
N SER A 100 -5.56 20.87 -15.42
CA SER A 100 -6.90 20.38 -15.72
C SER A 100 -6.87 18.86 -15.77
N ALA A 101 -7.78 18.21 -15.06
CA ALA A 101 -7.99 16.77 -15.17
C ALA A 101 -8.26 16.42 -16.64
N THR A 102 -7.47 15.48 -17.17
CA THR A 102 -7.70 14.87 -18.47
C THR A 102 -8.99 14.06 -18.42
N GLY A 103 -9.83 14.20 -19.44
CA GLY A 103 -11.12 13.51 -19.57
C GLY A 103 -10.99 12.02 -19.90
N LEU A 104 -10.18 11.29 -19.12
CA LEU A 104 -10.01 9.85 -19.24
C LEU A 104 -11.29 9.14 -18.82
N ASP A 105 -11.64 8.07 -19.55
CA ASP A 105 -12.62 7.12 -19.04
C ASP A 105 -12.01 6.25 -17.91
N ALA A 106 -12.86 5.50 -17.21
CA ALA A 106 -12.42 4.75 -16.04
C ALA A 106 -11.45 3.60 -16.36
N GLU A 107 -11.55 3.00 -17.55
CA GLU A 107 -10.67 1.91 -17.97
C GLU A 107 -9.26 2.44 -18.22
N GLN A 108 -9.16 3.55 -18.96
CA GLN A 108 -7.88 4.22 -19.20
C GLN A 108 -7.27 4.73 -17.90
N ALA A 109 -8.07 5.31 -17.00
CA ALA A 109 -7.59 5.79 -15.71
C ALA A 109 -7.08 4.65 -14.80
N ILE A 110 -7.62 3.43 -14.91
CA ILE A 110 -7.09 2.24 -14.22
C ILE A 110 -5.75 1.81 -14.82
N GLY A 111 -5.64 1.78 -16.15
CA GLY A 111 -4.37 1.40 -16.81
C GLY A 111 -3.22 2.34 -16.47
N GLU A 112 -3.48 3.63 -16.31
CA GLU A 112 -2.46 4.63 -15.95
C GLU A 112 -1.89 4.46 -14.53
N LEU A 113 -2.46 3.60 -13.68
CA LEU A 113 -1.93 3.33 -12.34
C LEU A 113 -0.53 2.71 -12.38
N GLU A 114 -0.20 1.93 -13.43
CA GLU A 114 1.13 1.35 -13.60
C GLU A 114 2.24 2.41 -13.65
N ASN A 115 1.89 3.62 -14.10
CA ASN A 115 2.81 4.74 -14.27
C ASN A 115 3.05 5.53 -12.97
N CYS A 116 2.26 5.29 -11.92
CA CYS A 116 2.48 5.91 -10.62
C CYS A 116 3.84 5.47 -10.04
N ARG A 117 4.67 6.44 -9.68
CA ARG A 117 6.01 6.20 -9.12
C ARG A 117 5.98 6.04 -7.62
N THR A 118 5.00 6.65 -6.99
CA THR A 118 4.86 6.74 -5.53
C THR A 118 3.44 6.34 -5.12
N GLU A 119 3.30 5.90 -3.88
CA GLU A 119 1.98 5.61 -3.31
C GLU A 119 1.10 6.86 -3.19
N GLY A 120 1.69 8.05 -3.13
CA GLY A 120 0.94 9.29 -3.14
C GLY A 120 0.34 9.62 -4.50
N GLU A 121 1.06 9.37 -5.59
CA GLU A 121 0.50 9.46 -6.94
C GLU A 121 -0.61 8.42 -7.13
N LEU A 122 -0.36 7.19 -6.67
CA LEU A 122 -1.32 6.11 -6.71
C LEU A 122 -2.60 6.47 -5.95
N LEU A 123 -2.49 7.00 -4.72
CA LEU A 123 -3.62 7.41 -3.90
C LEU A 123 -4.53 8.41 -4.63
N LEU A 124 -3.95 9.42 -5.28
CA LEU A 124 -4.71 10.39 -6.05
C LEU A 124 -5.39 9.78 -7.27
N SER A 125 -4.66 8.96 -8.02
CA SER A 125 -5.20 8.29 -9.22
C SER A 125 -6.35 7.35 -8.85
N VAL A 126 -6.21 6.57 -7.77
CA VAL A 126 -7.30 5.72 -7.24
C VAL A 126 -8.49 6.55 -6.80
N ARG A 127 -8.29 7.68 -6.12
CA ARG A 127 -9.38 8.59 -5.74
C ARG A 127 -10.15 9.08 -6.96
N ASN A 128 -9.45 9.41 -8.05
CA ASN A 128 -10.07 9.80 -9.31
C ASN A 128 -10.89 8.64 -9.91
N VAL A 129 -10.31 7.44 -10.02
CA VAL A 129 -11.02 6.25 -10.53
C VAL A 129 -12.25 5.93 -9.69
N VAL A 130 -12.12 5.92 -8.36
CA VAL A 130 -13.24 5.67 -7.43
C VAL A 130 -14.37 6.68 -7.66
N THR A 131 -14.03 7.96 -7.83
CA THR A 131 -15.00 9.03 -8.12
C THR A 131 -15.69 8.81 -9.48
N LEU A 132 -14.92 8.49 -10.53
CA LEU A 132 -15.46 8.20 -11.87
C LEU A 132 -16.43 7.02 -11.87
N LEU A 133 -16.20 6.05 -10.99
CA LEU A 133 -17.04 4.86 -10.83
C LEU A 133 -18.22 5.05 -9.85
N GLY A 134 -18.41 6.26 -9.32
CA GLY A 134 -19.52 6.62 -8.41
C GLY A 134 -19.29 6.29 -6.94
N GLY A 135 -18.06 5.91 -6.57
CA GLY A 135 -17.64 5.79 -5.18
C GLY A 135 -17.22 7.14 -4.59
N ARG A 136 -16.99 7.17 -3.28
CA ARG A 136 -16.59 8.39 -2.56
C ARG A 136 -15.42 8.17 -1.64
N GLU A 137 -15.53 7.19 -0.75
CA GLU A 137 -14.45 6.82 0.16
C GLU A 137 -13.97 5.43 -0.18
N PHE A 138 -12.67 5.20 -0.01
CA PHE A 138 -12.10 3.89 -0.17
C PHE A 138 -10.97 3.63 0.83
N THR A 139 -10.70 2.35 1.05
CA THR A 139 -9.45 1.88 1.63
C THR A 139 -8.92 0.77 0.74
N TYR A 140 -7.63 0.80 0.45
CA TYR A 140 -6.95 -0.34 -0.15
C TYR A 140 -5.93 -0.89 0.84
N ASN A 141 -6.01 -2.19 1.12
CA ASN A 141 -5.18 -2.83 2.11
C ASN A 141 -4.31 -3.89 1.40
N TRP A 142 -3.00 -3.76 1.49
CA TRP A 142 -2.06 -4.85 1.22
C TRP A 142 -1.78 -5.54 2.54
N LEU A 143 -2.17 -6.80 2.65
CA LEU A 143 -2.14 -7.58 3.89
C LEU A 143 -1.27 -8.81 3.68
N ARG A 144 -0.13 -8.87 4.34
CA ARG A 144 0.73 -10.06 4.32
C ARG A 144 0.46 -10.92 5.54
N PHE A 145 0.28 -12.21 5.30
CA PHE A 145 0.13 -13.19 6.35
C PHE A 145 1.39 -14.04 6.48
N THR A 146 1.57 -14.66 7.65
CA THR A 146 2.70 -15.54 7.95
C THR A 146 2.59 -16.91 7.29
N GLU A 147 1.37 -17.33 6.98
CA GLU A 147 1.02 -18.62 6.37
C GLU A 147 -0.14 -18.41 5.36
N PRO A 148 -0.26 -19.26 4.34
CA PRO A 148 -1.38 -19.18 3.40
C PRO A 148 -2.70 -19.65 4.01
N GLU A 149 -2.67 -20.57 4.99
CA GLU A 149 -3.90 -21.09 5.62
C GLU A 149 -4.58 -20.06 6.56
N PRO A 150 -5.88 -19.75 6.35
CA PRO A 150 -6.61 -18.77 7.14
C PRO A 150 -6.54 -18.94 8.66
N ASP A 151 -6.69 -20.18 9.13
CA ASP A 151 -6.86 -20.49 10.55
C ASP A 151 -5.56 -20.49 11.36
N ARG A 152 -4.41 -20.42 10.68
CA ARG A 152 -3.08 -20.50 11.30
C ARG A 152 -2.21 -19.28 11.07
N ALA A 153 -2.57 -18.43 10.11
CA ALA A 153 -1.76 -17.27 9.81
C ALA A 153 -2.10 -16.05 10.67
N ASP A 154 -1.07 -15.51 11.30
CA ASP A 154 -1.04 -14.16 11.84
C ASP A 154 -0.69 -13.15 10.74
N LEU A 155 -1.09 -11.90 10.93
CA LEU A 155 -0.69 -10.78 10.09
C LEU A 155 0.79 -10.48 10.30
N ALA A 156 1.60 -10.55 9.25
CA ALA A 156 3.03 -10.23 9.28
C ALA A 156 3.27 -8.73 9.08
N ASP A 157 2.59 -8.15 8.08
CA ASP A 157 2.61 -6.72 7.80
C ASP A 157 1.30 -6.29 7.12
N ALA A 158 0.97 -5.00 7.26
CA ALA A 158 -0.13 -4.40 6.54
C ALA A 158 0.19 -2.98 6.11
N ARG A 159 -0.27 -2.65 4.91
CA ARG A 159 -0.16 -1.31 4.34
C ARG A 159 -1.52 -0.84 3.85
N PHE A 160 -1.92 0.35 4.26
CA PHE A 160 -3.23 0.93 4.03
C PHE A 160 -3.09 2.19 3.17
N LEU A 161 -3.67 2.16 1.96
CA LEU A 161 -3.91 3.33 1.13
C LEU A 161 -5.28 3.91 1.50
N VAL A 162 -5.29 5.10 2.07
CA VAL A 162 -6.47 5.62 2.77
C VAL A 162 -7.11 6.76 2.00
N GLY A 163 -8.21 6.45 1.31
CA GLY A 163 -9.04 7.39 0.57
C GLY A 163 -10.24 7.93 1.34
N CYS A 164 -10.40 7.55 2.61
CA CYS A 164 -11.47 8.00 3.50
C CYS A 164 -10.96 9.05 4.50
N ARG A 165 -11.79 9.42 5.48
CA ARG A 165 -11.38 10.32 6.56
C ARG A 165 -10.17 9.76 7.33
N ALA A 166 -9.10 10.55 7.46
CA ALA A 166 -7.83 10.10 8.01
C ALA A 166 -7.91 9.61 9.47
N SER A 167 -8.79 10.18 10.31
CA SER A 167 -8.97 9.71 11.69
C SER A 167 -9.51 8.29 11.80
N TRP A 168 -10.22 7.77 10.79
CA TRP A 168 -10.75 6.41 10.79
C TRP A 168 -9.64 5.37 10.90
N ILE A 169 -8.60 5.46 10.05
CA ILE A 169 -7.57 4.43 9.99
C ILE A 169 -6.75 4.36 11.28
N GLN A 170 -6.59 5.50 11.97
CA GLN A 170 -5.93 5.56 13.28
C GLN A 170 -6.70 4.77 14.32
N GLN A 171 -8.02 4.95 14.39
CA GLN A 171 -8.88 4.20 15.31
C GLN A 171 -8.90 2.72 14.96
N TYR A 172 -8.99 2.40 13.67
CA TYR A 172 -9.00 1.03 13.17
C TYR A 172 -7.74 0.25 13.56
N VAL A 173 -6.56 0.86 13.37
CA VAL A 173 -5.28 0.28 13.80
C VAL A 173 -5.16 0.21 15.32
N ALA A 174 -5.49 1.30 16.03
CA ALA A 174 -5.36 1.39 17.48
C ALA A 174 -6.24 0.37 18.23
N LYS A 175 -7.45 0.11 17.73
CA LYS A 175 -8.39 -0.86 18.30
C LYS A 175 -8.18 -2.29 17.78
N LEU A 176 -7.12 -2.51 16.98
CA LEU A 176 -6.78 -3.81 16.39
C LEU A 176 -7.94 -4.44 15.58
N TRP A 177 -8.76 -3.61 14.95
CA TRP A 177 -9.97 -4.08 14.29
C TRP A 177 -9.69 -4.98 13.09
N TYR A 178 -8.52 -4.84 12.46
CA TYR A 178 -8.03 -5.72 11.40
C TYR A 178 -7.96 -7.20 11.80
N VAL A 179 -7.78 -7.52 13.09
CA VAL A 179 -7.72 -8.91 13.57
C VAL A 179 -9.07 -9.61 13.43
N SER A 180 -10.16 -8.85 13.63
CA SER A 180 -11.54 -9.35 13.61
C SER A 180 -12.33 -8.85 12.41
N ASP A 181 -11.67 -8.28 11.40
CA ASP A 181 -12.34 -7.63 10.30
C ASP A 181 -13.00 -8.68 9.38
N PRO A 182 -14.33 -8.68 9.27
CA PRO A 182 -15.06 -9.64 8.43
C PRO A 182 -14.74 -9.47 6.94
N PHE A 183 -14.33 -8.28 6.49
CA PHE A 183 -13.91 -8.02 5.11
C PHE A 183 -12.53 -8.63 4.83
N ILE A 184 -11.61 -8.55 5.80
CA ILE A 184 -10.32 -9.24 5.71
C ILE A 184 -10.54 -10.76 5.70
N HIS A 185 -11.38 -11.27 6.59
CA HIS A 185 -11.71 -12.71 6.61
C HIS A 185 -12.31 -13.18 5.28
N TYR A 186 -13.26 -12.41 4.71
CA TYR A 186 -13.82 -12.68 3.39
C TYR A 186 -12.73 -12.67 2.31
N ALA A 187 -11.86 -11.66 2.28
CA ALA A 187 -10.81 -11.53 1.29
C ALA A 187 -9.78 -12.68 1.33
N ARG A 188 -9.56 -13.31 2.49
CA ARG A 188 -8.66 -14.48 2.61
C ARG A 188 -9.25 -15.76 2.03
N THR A 189 -10.57 -15.84 1.88
CA THR A 189 -11.28 -17.08 1.53
C THR A 189 -12.05 -16.98 0.21
N HIS A 190 -12.23 -15.77 -0.34
CA HIS A 190 -13.02 -15.51 -1.53
C HIS A 190 -12.29 -14.60 -2.51
N VAL A 191 -12.42 -14.89 -3.80
CA VAL A 191 -11.83 -14.09 -4.91
C VAL A 191 -12.85 -13.19 -5.61
N ALA A 192 -14.13 -13.33 -5.28
CA ALA A 192 -15.20 -12.61 -5.94
C ALA A 192 -15.50 -11.30 -5.18
N PRO A 193 -15.75 -10.18 -5.87
CA PRO A 193 -16.31 -9.00 -5.23
C PRO A 193 -17.64 -9.34 -4.55
N THR A 194 -17.92 -8.74 -3.41
CA THR A 194 -19.22 -8.85 -2.74
C THR A 194 -19.69 -7.49 -2.25
N ARG A 195 -21.00 -7.38 -2.09
CA ARG A 195 -21.62 -6.32 -1.29
C ARG A 195 -21.22 -6.51 0.18
N SER A 196 -20.83 -5.43 0.83
CA SER A 196 -20.57 -5.43 2.28
C SER A 196 -21.78 -5.91 3.09
N SER A 197 -23.00 -5.60 2.64
CA SER A 197 -24.26 -6.03 3.28
C SER A 197 -24.51 -7.53 3.18
N ALA A 198 -23.86 -8.22 2.23
CA ALA A 198 -23.93 -9.67 2.09
C ALA A 198 -22.95 -10.42 3.01
N ILE A 199 -21.99 -9.71 3.61
CA ILE A 199 -21.06 -10.30 4.58
C ILE A 199 -21.76 -10.31 5.95
N SER A 200 -21.97 -11.52 6.48
CA SER A 200 -22.66 -11.70 7.75
C SER A 200 -21.81 -11.21 8.91
N LEU A 201 -22.32 -10.20 9.63
CA LEU A 201 -21.75 -9.76 10.89
C LEU A 201 -22.35 -10.59 12.01
N HIS A 202 -21.51 -11.27 12.78
CA HIS A 202 -21.97 -12.15 13.87
C HIS A 202 -22.72 -11.41 14.98
N ARG A 203 -22.63 -10.07 15.02
CA ARG A 203 -23.21 -9.23 16.09
C ARG A 203 -23.76 -7.92 15.51
N GLN A 204 -24.89 -7.45 16.05
CA GLN A 204 -25.51 -6.19 15.62
C GLN A 204 -24.80 -4.94 16.17
N ASP A 205 -24.01 -5.10 17.24
CA ASP A 205 -23.18 -4.06 17.86
C ASP A 205 -21.75 -4.01 17.28
N HIS A 206 -21.51 -4.70 16.16
CA HIS A 206 -20.19 -4.74 15.52
C HIS A 206 -19.72 -3.32 15.17
N TRP A 207 -18.47 -3.00 15.49
CA TRP A 207 -17.87 -1.67 15.29
C TRP A 207 -18.01 -1.15 13.86
N LEU A 208 -18.04 -2.07 12.88
CA LEU A 208 -18.22 -1.73 11.46
C LEU A 208 -19.61 -1.11 11.18
N LEU A 209 -20.64 -1.48 11.93
CA LEU A 209 -21.99 -0.91 11.80
C LEU A 209 -22.18 0.38 12.60
N THR A 210 -21.40 0.57 13.66
CA THR A 210 -21.56 1.69 14.59
C THR A 210 -20.54 2.80 14.33
N GLU A 211 -19.25 2.47 14.43
CA GLU A 211 -18.13 3.42 14.38
C GLU A 211 -17.78 3.79 12.94
N ALA A 212 -17.67 2.81 12.03
CA ALA A 212 -17.28 3.08 10.64
C ALA A 212 -18.25 4.04 9.94
N ARG A 213 -19.56 3.89 10.19
CA ARG A 213 -20.60 4.80 9.68
C ARG A 213 -20.42 6.22 10.17
N GLY A 214 -19.98 6.43 11.42
CA GLY A 214 -19.66 7.75 11.96
C GLY A 214 -18.53 8.46 11.22
N HIS A 215 -17.72 7.71 10.48
CA HIS A 215 -16.63 8.21 9.65
C HIS A 215 -16.96 8.28 8.15
N GLY A 216 -18.21 8.03 7.75
CA GLY A 216 -18.62 8.05 6.34
C GLY A 216 -18.51 6.71 5.63
N LEU A 217 -18.06 5.65 6.33
CA LEU A 217 -17.92 4.31 5.77
C LEU A 217 -19.23 3.53 5.92
N TYR A 218 -20.12 3.73 4.96
CA TYR A 218 -21.41 3.04 4.85
C TYR A 218 -21.28 1.73 4.07
N ASN A 219 -22.42 1.18 3.64
CA ASN A 219 -22.45 0.02 2.76
C ASN A 219 -21.71 0.32 1.46
N GLY A 220 -21.01 -0.68 0.95
CA GLY A 220 -20.10 -0.56 -0.17
C GLY A 220 -19.71 -1.90 -0.76
N LEU A 221 -18.69 -1.91 -1.58
CA LEU A 221 -18.15 -3.13 -2.18
C LEU A 221 -16.86 -3.54 -1.50
N VAL A 222 -16.76 -4.83 -1.22
CA VAL A 222 -15.55 -5.52 -0.75
C VAL A 222 -15.00 -6.30 -1.94
N ILE A 223 -13.81 -5.92 -2.40
CA ILE A 223 -13.18 -6.46 -3.61
C ILE A 223 -11.80 -7.00 -3.24
N PRO A 224 -11.67 -8.33 -3.14
CA PRO A 224 -10.37 -8.98 -2.95
C PRO A 224 -9.55 -9.02 -4.25
N ALA A 225 -8.23 -8.98 -4.11
CA ALA A 225 -7.27 -9.32 -5.15
C ALA A 225 -6.21 -10.26 -4.58
N HIS A 226 -5.75 -11.20 -5.41
CA HIS A 226 -4.80 -12.24 -5.02
C HIS A 226 -3.77 -12.45 -6.12
N VAL A 227 -2.54 -12.72 -5.69
CA VAL A 227 -1.50 -13.27 -6.57
C VAL A 227 -1.22 -14.70 -6.14
N ARG A 228 -0.98 -15.58 -7.13
CA ARG A 228 -0.73 -17.00 -6.85
C ARG A 228 0.56 -17.17 -6.05
N GLY A 229 0.51 -18.02 -5.02
CA GLY A 229 1.70 -18.44 -4.29
C GLY A 229 2.29 -17.39 -3.34
N ASN A 230 1.56 -16.31 -3.06
CA ASN A 230 1.99 -15.26 -2.14
C ASN A 230 1.03 -15.18 -0.95
N GLU A 231 1.55 -14.95 0.25
CA GLU A 231 0.78 -14.69 1.47
C GLU A 231 0.21 -13.25 1.51
N LEU A 232 0.38 -12.50 0.42
CA LEU A 232 -0.14 -11.15 0.22
C LEU A 232 -1.56 -11.17 -0.36
N VAL A 233 -2.49 -10.53 0.34
CA VAL A 233 -3.87 -10.30 -0.11
C VAL A 233 -4.09 -8.81 -0.29
N GLY A 234 -4.60 -8.44 -1.47
CA GLY A 234 -5.13 -7.11 -1.74
C GLY A 234 -6.61 -7.03 -1.36
N LEU A 235 -7.02 -5.94 -0.71
CA LEU A 235 -8.41 -5.72 -0.37
C LEU A 235 -8.80 -4.27 -0.60
N LEU A 236 -9.60 -4.05 -1.63
CA LEU A 236 -10.27 -2.78 -1.89
C LEU A 236 -11.65 -2.77 -1.21
N PHE A 237 -11.90 -1.76 -0.38
CA PHE A 237 -13.25 -1.42 0.09
C PHE A 237 -13.63 -0.05 -0.46
N VAL A 238 -14.78 0.06 -1.12
CA VAL A 238 -15.30 1.32 -1.69
C VAL A 238 -16.71 1.56 -1.22
N THR A 239 -16.99 2.76 -0.75
CA THR A 239 -18.34 3.19 -0.37
C THR A 239 -18.94 4.08 -1.44
N ALA A 240 -20.28 4.04 -1.52
CA ALA A 240 -21.01 4.84 -2.46
C ALA A 240 -21.00 6.33 -2.07
N ALA A 241 -21.16 7.22 -3.04
CA ALA A 241 -21.30 8.64 -2.76
C ALA A 241 -22.57 9.01 -1.99
N THR A 242 -23.60 8.17 -2.08
CA THR A 242 -24.88 8.34 -1.38
C THR A 242 -25.02 7.31 -0.25
N PRO A 243 -25.44 7.71 0.97
CA PRO A 243 -25.62 6.80 2.11
C PRO A 243 -26.85 5.87 2.01
N ASP A 244 -27.66 5.99 0.95
CA ASP A 244 -28.86 5.19 0.77
C ASP A 244 -28.54 3.77 0.27
N GLY A 245 -29.46 2.83 0.51
CA GLY A 245 -29.26 1.42 0.13
C GLY A 245 -29.04 1.20 -1.37
N GLU A 246 -29.44 2.14 -2.22
CA GLU A 246 -29.21 2.11 -3.67
C GLU A 246 -27.74 2.33 -4.06
N GLY A 247 -26.94 2.97 -3.20
CA GLY A 247 -25.53 3.24 -3.49
C GLY A 247 -24.73 1.97 -3.74
N GLU A 248 -24.97 0.92 -2.95
CA GLU A 248 -24.26 -0.36 -3.07
C GLU A 248 -24.60 -1.08 -4.39
N ASP A 249 -25.84 -0.97 -4.87
CA ASP A 249 -26.27 -1.54 -6.15
C ASP A 249 -25.64 -0.81 -7.34
N LYS A 250 -25.56 0.52 -7.31
CA LYS A 250 -24.89 1.32 -8.35
C LYS A 250 -23.41 0.96 -8.46
N LEU A 251 -22.72 0.78 -7.33
CA LEU A 251 -21.35 0.30 -7.34
C LEU A 251 -21.27 -1.12 -7.92
N TRP A 252 -22.21 -2.00 -7.57
CA TRP A 252 -22.24 -3.39 -8.03
C TRP A 252 -22.38 -3.53 -9.55
N GLU A 253 -23.09 -2.62 -10.21
CA GLU A 253 -23.15 -2.54 -11.67
C GLU A 253 -21.77 -2.34 -12.31
N ARG A 254 -20.86 -1.64 -11.61
CA ARG A 254 -19.48 -1.37 -12.02
C ARG A 254 -18.43 -2.32 -11.42
N ARG A 255 -18.85 -3.40 -10.75
CA ARG A 255 -17.95 -4.32 -10.00
C ARG A 255 -16.78 -4.88 -10.82
N GLN A 256 -16.92 -5.02 -12.14
CA GLN A 256 -15.84 -5.52 -13.00
C GLN A 256 -14.67 -4.53 -13.05
N LEU A 257 -14.97 -3.23 -13.12
CA LEU A 257 -13.95 -2.17 -13.11
C LEU A 257 -13.31 -2.03 -11.72
N PHE A 258 -14.09 -2.16 -10.65
CA PHE A 258 -13.50 -2.23 -9.30
C PHE A 258 -12.61 -3.45 -9.09
N ARG A 259 -12.94 -4.60 -9.71
CA ARG A 259 -12.08 -5.78 -9.69
C ARG A 259 -10.78 -5.53 -10.46
N ALA A 260 -10.84 -4.88 -11.62
CA ALA A 260 -9.65 -4.48 -12.37
C ALA A 260 -8.79 -3.53 -11.54
N LEU A 261 -9.38 -2.47 -10.97
CA LEU A 261 -8.70 -1.53 -10.07
C LEU A 261 -8.01 -2.24 -8.90
N SER A 262 -8.69 -3.19 -8.25
CA SER A 262 -8.11 -3.92 -7.13
C SER A 262 -6.94 -4.81 -7.56
N ALA A 263 -7.00 -5.41 -8.75
CA ALA A 263 -5.90 -6.23 -9.28
C ALA A 263 -4.69 -5.35 -9.63
N GLU A 264 -4.92 -4.25 -10.36
CA GLU A 264 -3.86 -3.29 -10.71
C GLU A 264 -3.15 -2.72 -9.47
N LEU A 265 -3.89 -2.46 -8.38
CA LEU A 265 -3.29 -2.00 -7.13
C LEU A 265 -2.41 -3.06 -6.45
N LEU A 266 -2.78 -4.33 -6.55
CA LEU A 266 -1.95 -5.42 -6.04
C LEU A 266 -0.68 -5.58 -6.89
N ASP A 267 -0.83 -5.60 -8.21
CA ASP A 267 0.26 -5.77 -9.16
C ASP A 267 1.25 -4.60 -9.09
N TRP A 268 0.74 -3.36 -8.99
CA TRP A 268 1.55 -2.16 -8.78
C TRP A 268 2.40 -2.27 -7.52
N HIS A 269 1.83 -2.71 -6.40
CA HIS A 269 2.57 -2.81 -5.14
C HIS A 269 3.65 -3.89 -5.18
N ILE A 270 3.38 -5.03 -5.79
CA ILE A 270 4.39 -6.09 -5.98
C ILE A 270 5.54 -5.55 -6.83
N ALA A 271 5.24 -4.89 -7.95
CA ALA A 271 6.25 -4.27 -8.79
C ALA A 271 7.03 -3.16 -8.06
N HIS A 272 6.34 -2.38 -7.24
CA HIS A 272 6.93 -1.30 -6.45
C HIS A 272 7.89 -1.83 -5.39
N VAL A 273 7.47 -2.77 -4.54
CA VAL A 273 8.30 -3.41 -3.52
C VAL A 273 9.52 -4.07 -4.15
N ARG A 274 9.33 -4.77 -5.27
CA ARG A 274 10.44 -5.38 -6.02
C ARG A 274 11.45 -4.32 -6.49
N ARG A 275 10.98 -3.21 -7.07
CA ARG A 275 11.84 -2.11 -7.52
C ARG A 275 12.59 -1.46 -6.35
N GLU A 276 11.90 -1.15 -5.25
CA GLU A 276 12.54 -0.58 -4.05
C GLU A 276 13.62 -1.52 -3.49
N ALA A 277 13.36 -2.83 -3.45
CA ALA A 277 14.33 -3.81 -2.99
C ALA A 277 15.56 -3.87 -3.91
N LEU A 278 15.36 -3.86 -5.24
CA LEU A 278 16.48 -3.84 -6.20
C LEU A 278 17.34 -2.58 -6.04
N GLU A 279 16.71 -1.42 -5.87
CA GLU A 279 17.40 -0.16 -5.62
C GLU A 279 18.16 -0.16 -4.28
N GLN A 280 17.52 -0.65 -3.21
CA GLN A 280 18.11 -0.75 -1.87
C GLN A 280 19.39 -1.58 -1.87
N PHE A 281 19.38 -2.72 -2.57
CA PHE A 281 20.55 -3.61 -2.67
C PHE A 281 21.44 -3.31 -3.87
N ARG A 282 21.09 -2.32 -4.71
CA ARG A 282 21.80 -1.95 -5.94
C ARG A 282 22.01 -3.14 -6.88
N LEU A 283 20.98 -3.99 -6.99
CA LEU A 283 21.00 -5.18 -7.84
C LEU A 283 20.53 -4.81 -9.26
N ASP A 284 21.14 -5.45 -10.25
CA ASP A 284 20.67 -5.37 -11.64
C ASP A 284 19.66 -6.49 -11.96
N ASP A 285 18.97 -6.39 -13.11
CA ASP A 285 17.95 -7.36 -13.52
C ASP A 285 18.51 -8.78 -13.70
N GLN A 286 19.78 -8.89 -14.11
CA GLN A 286 20.43 -10.18 -14.27
C GLN A 286 20.68 -10.83 -12.90
N GLU A 287 21.12 -10.06 -11.91
CA GLU A 287 21.30 -10.52 -10.53
C GLU A 287 19.97 -10.93 -9.89
N ALA A 288 18.90 -10.16 -10.11
CA ALA A 288 17.55 -10.51 -9.67
C ALA A 288 17.08 -11.83 -10.30
N THR A 289 17.31 -12.00 -11.60
CA THR A 289 16.99 -13.22 -12.34
C THR A 289 17.75 -14.43 -11.80
N VAL A 290 19.04 -14.24 -11.47
CA VAL A 290 19.87 -15.29 -10.85
C VAL A 290 19.36 -15.68 -9.46
N LEU A 291 18.95 -14.71 -8.63
CA LEU A 291 18.32 -14.97 -7.33
C LEU A 291 17.02 -15.78 -7.49
N GLN A 292 16.18 -15.43 -8.47
CA GLN A 292 14.94 -16.16 -8.75
C GLN A 292 15.20 -17.61 -9.18
N MET A 293 16.16 -17.83 -10.10
CA MET A 293 16.56 -19.20 -10.52
C MET A 293 17.11 -20.01 -9.35
N ARG A 294 17.93 -19.39 -8.49
CA ARG A 294 18.42 -20.03 -7.26
C ARG A 294 17.28 -20.40 -6.31
N ARG A 295 16.24 -19.57 -6.20
CA ARG A 295 15.05 -19.87 -5.40
C ARG A 295 14.27 -21.06 -5.95
N TRP A 296 14.20 -21.22 -7.27
CA TRP A 296 13.61 -22.41 -7.91
C TRP A 296 14.49 -23.67 -7.84
N GLY A 297 15.70 -23.56 -7.28
CA GLY A 297 16.59 -24.69 -7.02
C GLY A 297 17.65 -24.94 -8.10
N ASP A 298 17.73 -24.12 -9.14
CA ASP A 298 18.70 -24.28 -10.23
C ASP A 298 20.14 -24.20 -9.70
N SER A 299 21.01 -25.14 -10.10
CA SER A 299 22.43 -25.12 -9.72
C SER A 299 23.21 -24.01 -10.44
N ALA A 300 24.45 -23.75 -10.01
CA ALA A 300 25.33 -22.79 -10.69
C ALA A 300 25.53 -23.13 -12.17
N ARG A 301 25.61 -24.42 -12.49
CA ARG A 301 25.69 -24.93 -13.86
C ARG A 301 24.41 -24.66 -14.65
N ASP A 302 23.25 -24.98 -14.09
CA ASP A 302 21.96 -24.77 -14.76
C ASP A 302 21.72 -23.28 -15.06
N ILE A 303 22.10 -22.42 -14.12
CA ILE A 303 22.03 -20.96 -14.27
C ILE A 303 22.98 -20.49 -15.36
N ALA A 304 24.23 -20.96 -15.33
CA ALA A 304 25.24 -20.60 -16.33
C ALA A 304 24.80 -20.95 -17.75
N ASP A 305 24.27 -22.17 -17.93
CA ASP A 305 23.74 -22.66 -19.20
C ASP A 305 22.54 -21.78 -19.66
N ARG A 306 21.67 -21.37 -18.74
CA ARG A 306 20.46 -20.60 -19.06
C ARG A 306 20.73 -19.14 -19.42
N ILE A 307 21.74 -18.52 -18.80
CA ILE A 307 22.13 -17.12 -19.07
C ILE A 307 23.30 -17.01 -20.05
N GLY A 308 23.77 -18.12 -20.61
CA GLY A 308 24.79 -18.16 -21.66
C GLY A 308 26.20 -17.79 -21.20
N VAL A 309 26.58 -18.15 -19.97
CA VAL A 309 27.91 -17.88 -19.38
C VAL A 309 28.57 -19.16 -18.88
N SER A 310 29.85 -19.10 -18.49
CA SER A 310 30.50 -20.23 -17.83
C SER A 310 30.08 -20.36 -16.36
N GLU A 311 30.14 -21.57 -15.82
CA GLU A 311 29.85 -21.84 -14.40
C GLU A 311 30.73 -20.97 -13.45
N SER A 312 31.98 -20.73 -13.82
CA SER A 312 32.88 -19.82 -13.10
C SER A 312 32.40 -18.36 -13.09
N VAL A 313 31.71 -17.90 -14.13
CA VAL A 313 31.09 -16.57 -14.18
C VAL A 313 29.82 -16.53 -13.33
N ALA A 314 29.02 -17.60 -13.31
CA ALA A 314 27.87 -17.70 -12.40
C ALA A 314 28.28 -17.58 -10.92
N TYR A 315 29.39 -18.23 -10.51
CA TYR A 315 29.93 -18.07 -9.16
C TYR A 315 30.40 -16.64 -8.86
N LYS A 316 30.97 -15.92 -9.83
CA LYS A 316 31.33 -14.50 -9.67
C LYS A 316 30.08 -13.62 -9.48
N ILE A 317 29.00 -13.92 -10.20
CA ILE A 317 27.71 -13.23 -10.02
C ILE A 317 27.20 -13.48 -8.59
N PHE A 318 27.25 -14.72 -8.09
CA PHE A 318 26.84 -15.03 -6.71
C PHE A 318 27.65 -14.24 -5.68
N GLN A 319 28.97 -14.13 -5.88
CA GLN A 319 29.83 -13.35 -4.98
C GLN A 319 29.43 -11.87 -4.97
N ARG A 320 29.20 -11.27 -6.15
CA ARG A 320 28.77 -9.88 -6.26
C ARG A 320 27.41 -9.63 -5.61
N ILE A 321 26.46 -10.55 -5.78
CA ILE A 321 25.15 -10.52 -5.09
C ILE A 321 25.36 -10.55 -3.57
N ASN A 322 26.17 -11.48 -3.07
CA ASN A 322 26.44 -11.62 -1.64
C ASN A 322 27.07 -10.34 -1.06
N GLU A 323 28.03 -9.75 -1.77
CA GLU A 323 28.67 -8.48 -1.38
C GLU A 323 27.66 -7.34 -1.32
N LYS A 324 26.82 -7.18 -2.35
CA LYS A 324 25.77 -6.15 -2.42
C LYS A 324 24.71 -6.31 -1.33
N MET A 325 24.31 -7.54 -1.03
CA MET A 325 23.29 -7.85 -0.02
C MET A 325 23.86 -7.95 1.40
N GLY A 326 25.19 -7.90 1.56
CA GLY A 326 25.87 -7.97 2.86
C GLY A 326 25.73 -9.34 3.54
N VAL A 327 25.80 -10.43 2.78
CA VAL A 327 25.65 -11.80 3.27
C VAL A 327 26.82 -12.69 2.82
N ASN A 328 26.98 -13.86 3.44
CA ASN A 328 28.12 -14.75 3.17
C ASN A 328 27.80 -15.85 2.15
N ARG A 329 26.53 -16.22 1.99
CA ARG A 329 26.10 -17.32 1.12
C ARG A 329 24.96 -16.88 0.22
N ILE A 330 24.94 -17.44 -1.00
CA ILE A 330 23.86 -17.19 -1.95
C ILE A 330 22.50 -17.67 -1.42
N SER A 331 22.47 -18.68 -0.56
CA SER A 331 21.25 -19.09 0.15
C SER A 331 20.68 -18.00 1.04
N ASP A 332 21.54 -17.25 1.71
CA ASP A 332 21.15 -16.18 2.63
C ASP A 332 20.68 -14.95 1.82
N ALA A 333 21.30 -14.70 0.66
CA ALA A 333 20.85 -13.68 -0.29
C ALA A 333 19.47 -14.02 -0.85
N VAL A 334 19.22 -15.27 -1.22
CA VAL A 334 17.91 -15.75 -1.68
C VAL A 334 16.86 -15.59 -0.58
N ALA A 335 17.15 -16.01 0.65
CA ALA A 335 16.23 -15.84 1.78
C ALA A 335 15.91 -14.36 2.02
N LYS A 336 16.93 -13.49 2.01
CA LYS A 336 16.76 -12.04 2.20
C LYS A 336 15.96 -11.39 1.07
N ALA A 337 16.19 -11.79 -0.18
CA ALA A 337 15.43 -11.31 -1.34
C ALA A 337 13.96 -11.77 -1.29
N ALA A 338 13.69 -12.98 -0.82
CA ALA A 338 12.32 -13.47 -0.60
C ALA A 338 11.61 -12.67 0.50
N THR A 339 12.26 -12.47 1.66
CA THR A 339 11.70 -11.68 2.77
C THR A 339 11.46 -10.22 2.38
N SER A 340 12.25 -9.64 1.47
CA SER A 340 12.04 -8.28 0.98
C SER A 340 11.03 -8.17 -0.15
N GLY A 341 10.36 -9.26 -0.56
CA GLY A 341 9.41 -9.26 -1.68
C GLY A 341 10.03 -9.01 -3.05
N MET A 342 11.36 -9.18 -3.20
CA MET A 342 12.06 -8.97 -4.47
C MET A 342 11.85 -10.11 -5.47
N ILE A 343 11.70 -11.33 -4.94
CA ILE A 343 11.54 -12.57 -5.70
C ILE A 343 10.43 -13.40 -5.09
N ASP A 344 9.81 -14.26 -5.90
CA ASP A 344 8.63 -15.09 -5.58
C ASP A 344 8.93 -16.56 -5.35
#